data_AF-A0A848FAP9-F1
#
_entry.id   AF-A0A848FAP9-F1
#
_cell.length_a   1.000
_cell.length_b   1.000
_cell.length_c   1.000
_cell.angle_alpha   90.00
_cell.angle_beta   90.00
_cell.angle_gamma   90.00
#
_symmetry.space_group_name_H-M   'P 1'
#
loop_
_entity.id
_entity.type
_entity.pdbx_description
1 polymer ?
#
loop_
_entity_poly.entity_id
_entity_poly.type
_entity_poly.pdbx_seq_one_letter_code
_entity_poly.pdbx_strand_id
1 'polypeptide(L)'
;MLHSLERAVSLKVTAALFLTLPLATWAEVSDKEPSTAHIWLVGFLAALLCFAGVRYRRWLAPVLAALPAFWFVSLLVEIHSPDVGPHLYAEQGPLYYVQAYLSLGLFVSGVILGWRLNRRRRET
;
A
#
# COMPACT_ATOMS: atom_id res chain seq x y z
N MET A 1 -6.16 5.74 -58.27
CA MET A 1 -4.99 4.89 -57.90
C MET A 1 -3.95 5.62 -57.06
N LEU A 2 -3.69 6.92 -57.27
CA LEU A 2 -2.72 7.68 -56.46
C LEU A 2 -3.14 7.82 -54.98
N HIS A 3 -4.41 8.13 -54.69
CA HIS A 3 -4.91 8.26 -53.31
C HIS A 3 -4.85 6.96 -52.47
N SER A 4 -4.93 5.78 -53.08
CA SER A 4 -4.82 4.51 -52.35
C SER A 4 -3.38 4.19 -51.94
N LEU A 5 -2.41 4.60 -52.76
CA LEU A 5 -0.98 4.45 -52.48
C LEU A 5 -0.53 5.41 -51.38
N GLU A 6 -0.95 6.67 -51.45
CA GLU A 6 -0.65 7.67 -50.41
C GLU A 6 -1.20 7.26 -49.04
N ARG A 7 -2.43 6.71 -49.02
CA ARG A 7 -3.05 6.23 -47.78
C ARG A 7 -2.31 5.02 -47.21
N ALA A 8 -1.86 4.10 -48.04
CA ALA A 8 -1.11 2.92 -47.62
C ALA A 8 0.29 3.28 -47.10
N VAL A 9 0.97 4.23 -47.75
CA VAL A 9 2.28 4.74 -47.30
C VAL A 9 2.13 5.51 -46.00
N SER A 10 1.14 6.40 -45.89
CA SER A 10 0.83 7.12 -44.65
C SER A 10 0.57 6.16 -43.49
N LEU A 11 -0.26 5.13 -43.69
CA LEU A 11 -0.56 4.15 -42.65
C LEU A 11 0.70 3.39 -42.17
N LYS A 12 1.57 3.00 -43.11
CA LYS A 12 2.83 2.30 -42.80
C LYS A 12 3.81 3.20 -42.07
N VAL A 13 3.92 4.47 -42.46
CA VAL A 13 4.78 5.46 -41.79
C VAL A 13 4.26 5.76 -40.39
N THR A 14 2.95 5.95 -40.21
CA THR A 14 2.35 6.16 -38.89
C THR A 14 2.53 4.92 -37.99
N ALA A 15 2.30 3.72 -38.51
CA ALA A 15 2.52 2.47 -37.75
C ALA A 15 4.00 2.29 -37.38
N ALA A 16 4.92 2.57 -38.31
CA ALA A 16 6.35 2.53 -38.02
C ALA A 16 6.72 3.54 -36.92
N LEU A 17 6.23 4.78 -37.01
CA LEU A 17 6.45 5.80 -35.98
C LEU A 17 5.92 5.37 -34.61
N PHE A 18 4.71 4.80 -34.52
CA PHE A 18 4.16 4.29 -33.26
C PHE A 18 4.95 3.10 -32.69
N LEU A 19 5.56 2.26 -33.53
CA LEU A 19 6.32 1.09 -33.10
C LEU A 19 7.78 1.42 -32.75
N THR A 20 8.36 2.46 -33.35
CA THR A 20 9.78 2.81 -33.15
C THR A 20 10.01 3.94 -32.16
N LEU A 21 8.99 4.74 -31.85
CA LEU A 21 9.10 5.74 -30.79
C LEU A 21 8.95 5.01 -29.45
N PRO A 22 9.99 4.95 -28.59
CA PRO A 22 9.79 4.54 -27.22
C PRO A 22 8.87 5.58 -26.60
N LEU A 23 7.58 5.23 -26.47
CA LEU A 23 6.68 5.92 -25.58
C LEU A 23 7.24 5.65 -24.19
N ALA A 24 8.10 6.55 -23.70
CA ALA A 24 8.50 6.57 -22.31
C ALA A 24 7.23 6.85 -21.49
N THR A 25 6.46 5.80 -21.21
CA THR A 25 5.44 5.86 -20.19
C THR A 25 6.20 5.99 -18.89
N TRP A 26 6.23 7.20 -18.34
CA TRP A 26 6.66 7.45 -16.97
C TRP A 26 5.67 6.73 -16.06
N ALA A 27 5.95 5.46 -15.77
CA ALA A 27 5.26 4.75 -14.71
C ALA A 27 5.92 5.21 -13.41
N GLU A 28 5.25 6.08 -12.67
CA GLU A 28 5.73 6.51 -11.36
C GLU A 28 5.68 5.30 -10.42
N VAL A 29 6.68 5.17 -9.56
CA VAL A 29 6.68 4.09 -8.56
C VAL A 29 5.47 4.25 -7.65
N SER A 30 5.14 5.51 -7.35
CA SER A 30 4.00 5.95 -6.58
C SER A 30 2.63 5.49 -7.09
N ASP A 31 2.47 5.18 -8.38
CA ASP A 31 1.17 4.77 -8.95
C ASP A 31 0.68 3.43 -8.40
N LYS A 32 1.58 2.60 -7.87
CA LYS A 32 1.28 1.25 -7.35
C LYS A 32 1.14 1.22 -5.84
N GLU A 33 1.55 2.29 -5.18
CA GLU A 33 1.68 2.37 -3.74
C GLU A 33 0.37 2.83 -3.08
N PRO A 34 0.04 2.32 -1.89
CA PRO A 34 -1.15 2.75 -1.20
C PRO A 34 -1.02 4.22 -0.80
N SER A 35 -2.05 5.01 -1.08
CA SER A 35 -2.07 6.40 -0.64
C SER A 35 -1.98 6.51 0.88
N THR A 36 -1.38 7.59 1.37
CA THR A 36 -1.23 7.88 2.80
C THR A 36 -2.55 7.79 3.58
N ALA A 37 -3.66 8.25 2.98
CA ALA A 37 -4.99 8.13 3.57
C ALA A 37 -5.42 6.67 3.73
N HIS A 38 -5.11 5.83 2.74
CA HIS A 38 -5.38 4.39 2.78
C HIS A 38 -4.57 3.71 3.89
N ILE A 39 -3.28 4.05 4.02
CA ILE A 39 -2.41 3.54 5.10
C ILE A 39 -3.01 3.84 6.48
N TRP A 40 -3.44 5.08 6.73
CA TRP A 40 -4.07 5.45 8.00
C TRP A 40 -5.41 4.74 8.23
N LEU A 41 -6.23 4.61 7.18
CA LEU A 41 -7.50 3.91 7.26
C LEU A 41 -7.30 2.44 7.66
N VAL A 42 -6.35 1.75 7.04
CA VAL A 42 -6.02 0.35 7.36
C VAL A 42 -5.54 0.22 8.80
N GLY A 43 -4.61 1.07 9.25
CA GLY A 43 -4.13 1.04 10.65
C GLY A 43 -5.22 1.31 11.67
N PHE A 44 -6.09 2.28 11.41
CA PHE A 44 -7.21 2.61 12.29
C PHE A 44 -8.24 1.49 12.36
N LEU A 45 -8.66 0.94 11.22
CA LEU A 45 -9.60 -0.19 11.18
C LEU A 45 -9.01 -1.44 11.83
N ALA A 46 -7.73 -1.74 11.58
CA ALA A 46 -7.03 -2.85 12.21
C ALA A 46 -6.97 -2.69 13.74
N ALA A 47 -6.66 -1.47 14.23
CA ALA A 47 -6.65 -1.15 15.65
C ALA A 47 -8.02 -1.38 16.28
N LEU A 48 -9.10 -0.86 15.67
CA LEU A 48 -10.47 -1.02 16.14
C LEU A 48 -10.92 -2.47 16.15
N LEU A 49 -10.70 -3.20 15.05
CA LEU A 49 -11.06 -4.60 14.91
C LEU A 49 -10.38 -5.47 15.98
N CYS A 50 -9.07 -5.28 16.17
CA CYS A 50 -8.33 -6.03 17.18
C CYS A 50 -8.74 -5.64 18.59
N PHE A 51 -8.93 -4.35 18.87
CA PHE A 51 -9.40 -3.89 20.17
C PHE A 51 -10.76 -4.47 20.53
N ALA A 52 -11.73 -4.42 19.61
CA ALA A 52 -13.05 -5.00 19.78
C ALA A 52 -12.99 -6.53 19.92
N GLY A 53 -12.18 -7.19 19.08
CA GLY A 53 -11.96 -8.63 19.11
C GLY A 53 -11.46 -9.13 20.46
N VAL A 54 -10.44 -8.46 21.03
CA VAL A 54 -9.92 -8.81 22.37
C VAL A 54 -11.00 -8.67 23.44
N ARG A 55 -11.87 -7.65 23.32
CA ARG A 55 -12.94 -7.38 24.27
C ARG A 55 -14.04 -8.43 24.24
N TYR A 56 -14.33 -8.99 23.05
CA TYR A 56 -15.29 -10.06 22.88
C TYR A 56 -14.70 -11.41 23.29
N ARG A 57 -13.58 -11.83 22.68
CA ARG A 57 -12.84 -13.06 23.02
C ARG A 57 -11.35 -12.89 22.78
N ARG A 58 -10.52 -13.04 23.82
CA ARG A 58 -9.06 -12.81 23.77
C ARG A 58 -8.34 -13.59 22.66
N TRP A 59 -8.77 -14.81 22.37
CA TRP A 59 -8.16 -15.64 21.34
C TRP A 59 -8.44 -15.14 19.92
N LEU A 60 -9.45 -14.28 19.70
CA LEU A 60 -9.69 -13.66 18.40
C LEU A 60 -8.64 -12.60 18.06
N ALA A 61 -7.94 -12.06 19.06
CA ALA A 61 -6.94 -11.02 18.84
C ALA A 61 -5.83 -11.45 17.86
N PRO A 62 -5.11 -12.57 18.07
CA PRO A 62 -4.11 -13.01 17.10
C PRO A 62 -4.71 -13.37 15.74
N VAL A 63 -5.92 -13.93 15.70
CA VAL A 63 -6.59 -14.31 14.44
C VAL A 63 -6.95 -13.08 13.61
N LEU A 64 -7.52 -12.05 14.24
CA LEU A 64 -7.90 -10.81 13.59
C LEU A 64 -6.69 -9.92 13.27
N ALA A 65 -5.62 -10.03 14.05
CA ALA A 65 -4.37 -9.30 13.82
C ALA A 65 -3.55 -9.87 12.66
N ALA A 66 -3.73 -11.15 12.29
CA ALA A 66 -2.94 -11.80 11.26
C ALA A 66 -3.02 -11.07 9.91
N LEU A 67 -4.22 -10.79 9.41
CA LEU A 67 -4.40 -10.18 8.09
C LEU A 67 -3.84 -8.75 8.00
N PRO A 68 -4.13 -7.84 8.95
CA PRO A 68 -3.47 -6.54 8.99
C PRO A 68 -1.95 -6.63 9.17
N ALA A 69 -1.46 -7.58 9.98
CA ALA A 69 -0.03 -7.78 10.15
C ALA A 69 0.64 -8.19 8.83
N PHE A 70 0.06 -9.12 8.08
CA PHE A 70 0.57 -9.48 6.75
C PHE A 70 0.57 -8.29 5.79
N TRP A 71 -0.48 -7.48 5.80
CA TRP A 71 -0.55 -6.28 4.98
C TRP A 71 0.56 -5.27 5.32
N PHE A 72 0.76 -4.98 6.60
CA PHE A 72 1.84 -4.08 7.03
C PHE A 72 3.24 -4.65 6.76
N VAL A 73 3.43 -5.97 6.90
CA VAL A 73 4.70 -6.62 6.54
C VAL A 73 4.94 -6.47 5.04
N SER A 74 3.93 -6.69 4.19
CA SER A 74 4.04 -6.50 2.75
C SER A 74 4.45 -5.07 2.41
N LEU A 75 3.76 -4.07 2.99
CA LEU A 75 4.09 -2.66 2.82
C LEU A 75 5.53 -2.35 3.26
N LEU A 76 5.94 -2.83 4.44
CA LEU A 76 7.28 -2.57 4.96
C LEU A 76 8.38 -3.24 4.12
N VAL A 77 8.12 -4.42 3.56
CA VAL A 77 9.05 -5.09 2.63
C VAL A 77 9.21 -4.27 1.36
N GLU A 78 8.11 -3.74 0.82
CA GLU A 78 8.11 -2.98 -0.43
C GLU A 78 8.85 -1.64 -0.29
N ILE A 79 8.56 -0.85 0.75
CA ILE A 79 9.21 0.45 0.96
C ILE A 79 10.72 0.35 1.29
N HIS A 80 11.20 -0.82 1.74
CA HIS A 80 12.63 -1.11 1.98
C HIS A 80 13.25 -2.01 0.90
N SER A 81 12.50 -2.32 -0.16
CA SER A 81 13.04 -3.14 -1.24
C SER A 81 14.18 -2.38 -1.94
N PRO A 82 15.26 -3.07 -2.34
CA PRO A 82 16.41 -2.43 -3.00
C PRO A 82 16.05 -1.77 -4.33
N ASP A 83 15.02 -2.28 -5.00
CA ASP A 83 14.56 -1.91 -6.33
C ASP A 83 13.47 -0.83 -6.33
N VAL A 84 12.58 -0.79 -5.33
CA VAL A 84 11.49 0.19 -5.25
C VAL A 84 11.79 1.29 -4.23
N GLY A 85 12.38 0.93 -3.08
CA GLY A 85 12.55 1.82 -1.93
C GLY A 85 13.27 3.14 -2.22
N PRO A 86 14.44 3.17 -2.88
CA PRO A 86 15.13 4.42 -3.19
C PRO A 86 14.33 5.37 -4.08
N HIS A 87 13.60 4.82 -5.05
CA HIS A 87 12.76 5.59 -5.96
C HIS A 87 11.51 6.12 -5.26
N LEU A 88 10.86 5.27 -4.47
CA LEU A 88 9.71 5.66 -3.68
C LEU A 88 10.03 6.75 -2.65
N TYR A 89 11.19 6.66 -1.99
CA TYR A 89 11.66 7.70 -1.09
C TYR A 89 11.92 9.03 -1.80
N ALA A 90 12.44 8.99 -3.03
CA ALA A 90 12.65 10.21 -3.83
C ALA A 90 11.32 10.86 -4.27
N GLU A 91 10.30 10.06 -4.57
CA GLU A 91 8.98 10.53 -5.04
C GLU A 91 8.07 10.98 -3.88
N GLN A 92 7.87 10.13 -2.87
CA GLN A 92 6.92 10.36 -1.76
C GLN A 92 7.54 11.07 -0.55
N GLY A 93 8.87 11.00 -0.42
CA GLY A 93 9.61 11.62 0.67
C GLY A 93 9.52 10.87 2.01
N PRO A 94 10.25 11.38 3.03
CA PRO A 94 10.38 10.72 4.33
C PRO A 94 9.07 10.67 5.14
N LEU A 95 8.15 11.62 4.91
CA LEU A 95 6.89 11.68 5.66
C LEU A 95 5.97 10.50 5.34
N TYR A 96 6.04 9.94 4.14
CA TYR A 96 5.29 8.73 3.79
C TYR A 96 5.71 7.54 4.66
N TYR A 97 7.02 7.35 4.82
CA TYR A 97 7.61 6.29 5.64
C TYR A 97 7.23 6.43 7.11
N VAL A 98 7.36 7.65 7.66
CA VAL A 98 6.96 7.94 9.04
C VAL A 98 5.48 7.61 9.24
N GLN A 99 4.60 7.96 8.30
CA GLN A 99 3.18 7.67 8.38
C GLN A 99 2.86 6.17 8.30
N ALA A 100 3.57 5.40 7.48
CA ALA A 100 3.47 3.94 7.46
C ALA A 100 3.79 3.33 8.82
N TYR A 101 4.89 3.77 9.46
CA TYR A 101 5.27 3.31 10.80
C TYR A 101 4.31 3.77 11.90
N LEU A 102 3.82 5.01 11.84
CA LEU A 102 2.83 5.51 12.81
C LEU A 102 1.50 4.76 12.70
N SER A 103 1.06 4.43 11.49
CA SER A 103 -0.14 3.63 11.25
C SER A 103 0.00 2.21 11.78
N LEU A 104 1.17 1.58 11.58
CA LEU A 104 1.51 0.31 12.22
C LEU A 104 1.50 0.43 13.76
N GLY A 105 2.08 1.49 14.29
CA GLY A 105 2.06 1.79 15.73
C GLY A 105 0.65 1.91 16.29
N LEU A 106 -0.26 2.56 15.55
CA LEU A 106 -1.67 2.67 15.90
C LEU A 106 -2.34 1.29 15.95
N PHE A 107 -2.15 0.45 14.93
CA PHE A 107 -2.63 -0.93 14.92
C PHE A 107 -2.14 -1.72 16.14
N VAL A 108 -0.84 -1.72 16.40
CA VAL A 108 -0.23 -2.41 17.55
C VAL A 108 -0.78 -1.87 18.87
N SER A 109 -1.00 -0.56 18.97
CA SER A 109 -1.59 0.06 20.17
C SER A 109 -3.00 -0.45 20.44
N GLY A 110 -3.84 -0.64 19.40
CA GLY A 110 -5.18 -1.20 19.53
C GLY A 110 -5.17 -2.62 20.11
N VAL A 111 -4.25 -3.47 19.65
CA VAL A 111 -4.05 -4.83 20.19
C VAL A 111 -3.64 -4.76 21.68
N ILE A 112 -2.61 -3.98 22.01
CA ILE A 112 -2.07 -3.88 23.37
C ILE A 112 -3.12 -3.31 24.33
N LEU A 113 -3.81 -2.23 23.95
CA LEU A 113 -4.85 -1.60 24.77
C LEU A 113 -6.02 -2.56 24.99
N GLY A 114 -6.44 -3.29 23.96
CA GLY A 114 -7.48 -4.32 24.09
C GLY A 114 -7.10 -5.37 25.13
N TRP A 115 -5.86 -5.87 25.09
CA TRP A 115 -5.35 -6.85 26.04
C TRP A 115 -5.26 -6.31 27.47
N ARG A 116 -4.67 -5.12 27.65
CA ARG A 116 -4.51 -4.49 28.96
C ARG A 116 -5.84 -4.24 29.64
N LEU A 117 -6.82 -3.67 28.92
CA LEU A 117 -8.14 -3.36 29.50
C LEU A 117 -8.96 -4.62 29.79
N ASN A 118 -8.83 -5.67 28.98
CA ASN A 118 -9.52 -6.92 29.27
C ASN A 118 -8.92 -7.67 30.47
N ARG A 119 -7.62 -7.51 30.76
CA ARG A 119 -6.98 -8.08 31.96
C ARG A 119 -7.54 -7.48 33.24
N ARG A 120 -7.67 -6.15 33.31
CA ARG A 120 -8.21 -5.43 34.47
C ARG A 120 -9.62 -5.87 34.86
N ARG A 121 -10.49 -6.16 33.88
CA ARG A 121 -11.86 -6.65 34.13
C ARG A 121 -11.96 -8.00 34.86
N ARG A 122 -10.88 -8.77 34.93
CA ARG A 122 -10.86 -10.05 35.67
C ARG A 122 -10.27 -9.95 37.07
N GLU A 123 -9.61 -8.83 37.37
CA GLU A 123 -8.95 -8.58 38.65
C GLU A 123 -9.87 -7.78 39.60
N THR A 124 -10.95 -7.19 39.08
CA THR A 124 -12.08 -6.58 39.81
C THR A 124 -13.26 -7.53 39.87
#